data_AF-A0A961TV08-F1
#
_entry.id   AF-A0A961TV08-F1
#
_cell.length_a   1.000
_cell.length_b   1.000
_cell.length_c   1.000
_cell.angle_alpha   90.00
_cell.angle_beta   90.00
_cell.angle_gamma   90.00
#
_symmetry.space_group_name_H-M   'P 1'
#
loop_
_entity.id
_entity.type
_entity.pdbx_description
1 polymer ?
#
loop_
_entity_poly.entity_id
_entity_poly.type
_entity_poly.pdbx_seq_one_letter_code
_entity_poly.pdbx_strand_id
1 'polypeptide(L)'
;MAACRSAITSGDVQQIMDRLGFSATIRLDVDSVIIEWPAKLSRLSDTIDLKTRSVGVVVVADGTWNSAVPGERPPLSKGLFVNVELRAMPLEGRIVVPRSTVRGGSLFVVDEDLRLRIVPVEAGFSQDSFVVVRDGLKPGDQVVVSDLIPAIEGMLLAPTRDADLESRLSQEASGADTDAQL
;
A
#
# COMPACT_ATOMS: atom_id res chain seq x y z
N MET A 1 21.04 -16.34 23.41
CA MET A 1 21.09 -16.00 21.98
C MET A 1 20.16 -16.94 21.22
N ALA A 2 18.91 -16.53 20.99
CA ALA A 2 17.93 -17.33 20.24
C ALA A 2 18.02 -16.92 18.77
N ALA A 3 18.52 -17.82 17.92
CA ALA A 3 18.53 -17.64 16.47
C ALA A 3 17.12 -17.96 15.94
N CYS A 4 16.37 -16.94 15.53
CA CYS A 4 15.13 -17.11 14.80
C CYS A 4 15.49 -17.57 13.37
N ARG A 5 15.39 -18.87 13.11
CA ARG A 5 15.48 -19.45 11.76
C ARG A 5 14.11 -19.99 11.38
N SER A 6 13.18 -19.12 11.04
CA SER A 6 11.96 -19.51 10.34
C SER A 6 12.29 -19.68 8.86
N ALA A 7 12.55 -20.92 8.45
CA ALA A 7 12.50 -21.27 7.04
C ALA A 7 11.02 -21.26 6.64
N ILE A 8 10.60 -20.25 5.87
CA ILE A 8 9.26 -20.22 5.29
C ILE A 8 9.24 -21.32 4.22
N THR A 9 8.45 -22.36 4.43
CA THR A 9 8.33 -23.45 3.45
C THR A 9 7.32 -23.09 2.36
N SER A 10 7.40 -23.72 1.19
CA SER A 10 6.49 -23.45 0.07
C SER A 10 5.01 -23.64 0.40
N GLY A 11 4.68 -24.51 1.36
CA GLY A 11 3.32 -24.69 1.87
C GLY A 11 2.81 -23.50 2.70
N ASP A 12 3.69 -22.88 3.48
CA ASP A 12 3.36 -21.69 4.28
C ASP A 12 3.06 -20.50 3.37
N VAL A 13 3.80 -20.37 2.27
CA VAL A 13 3.60 -19.31 1.28
C VAL A 13 2.25 -19.44 0.57
N GLN A 14 1.84 -20.66 0.20
CA GLN A 14 0.53 -20.89 -0.43
C GLN A 14 -0.62 -20.53 0.52
N GLN A 15 -0.54 -20.93 1.79
CA GLN A 15 -1.53 -20.56 2.80
C GLN A 15 -1.58 -19.06 3.07
N ILE A 16 -0.43 -18.38 3.03
CA ILE A 16 -0.37 -16.91 3.14
C ILE A 16 -1.05 -16.26 1.93
N MET A 17 -0.81 -16.74 0.71
CA MET A 17 -1.44 -16.21 -0.50
C MET A 17 -2.97 -16.36 -0.46
N ASP A 18 -3.47 -17.53 -0.08
CA ASP A 18 -4.91 -17.80 -0.01
C ASP A 18 -5.58 -16.97 1.10
N ARG A 19 -4.88 -16.74 2.22
CA ARG A 19 -5.38 -15.92 3.33
C ARG A 19 -5.40 -14.42 3.02
N LEU A 20 -4.47 -13.94 2.20
CA LEU A 20 -4.37 -12.52 1.83
C LEU A 20 -5.27 -12.16 0.65
N GLY A 21 -5.87 -13.14 -0.03
CA GLY A 21 -6.88 -12.94 -1.07
C GLY A 21 -6.35 -12.15 -2.25
N PHE A 22 -5.15 -12.47 -2.73
CA PHE A 22 -4.56 -11.73 -3.84
C PHE A 22 -5.36 -11.90 -5.14
N SER A 23 -5.70 -10.77 -5.77
CA SER A 23 -6.17 -10.72 -7.16
C SER A 23 -5.07 -10.14 -8.05
N ALA A 24 -4.96 -10.64 -9.28
CA ALA A 24 -3.99 -10.17 -10.25
C ALA A 24 -4.68 -9.67 -11.52
N THR A 25 -4.17 -8.57 -12.07
CA THR A 25 -4.58 -8.06 -13.39
C THR A 25 -3.32 -7.86 -14.23
N ILE A 26 -3.29 -8.42 -15.44
CA ILE A 26 -2.20 -8.19 -16.39
C ILE A 26 -2.63 -7.07 -17.31
N ARG A 27 -1.80 -6.04 -17.45
CA ARG A 27 -2.05 -4.86 -18.26
C ARG A 27 -0.97 -4.73 -19.34
N LEU A 28 -1.42 -4.56 -20.58
CA LEU A 28 -0.57 -4.23 -21.72
C LEU A 28 -0.91 -2.81 -22.15
N ASP A 29 0.08 -1.93 -22.11
CA ASP A 29 -0.03 -0.56 -22.59
C ASP A 29 0.55 -0.50 -24.01
N VAL A 30 -0.30 -0.28 -25.02
CA VAL A 30 0.10 -0.12 -26.43
C VAL A 30 -0.41 1.22 -26.93
N ASP A 31 0.51 2.17 -27.12
CA ASP A 31 0.23 3.56 -27.51
C ASP A 31 -0.85 4.20 -26.61
N SER A 32 -2.10 4.29 -27.08
CA SER A 32 -3.23 4.85 -26.33
C SER A 32 -4.27 3.81 -25.91
N VAL A 33 -3.98 2.52 -26.09
CA VAL A 33 -4.88 1.41 -25.77
C VAL A 33 -4.31 0.63 -24.60
N ILE A 34 -5.10 0.59 -23.52
CA ILE A 34 -4.83 -0.22 -22.35
C ILE A 34 -5.63 -1.51 -22.47
N ILE A 35 -4.95 -2.64 -22.44
CA ILE A 35 -5.57 -3.96 -22.59
C ILE A 35 -5.31 -4.76 -21.32
N GLU A 36 -6.37 -5.23 -20.69
CA GLU A 36 -6.27 -5.93 -19.41
C GLU A 36 -6.72 -7.39 -19.55
N TRP A 37 -6.09 -8.29 -18.78
CA TRP A 37 -6.55 -9.67 -18.60
C TRP A 37 -6.66 -10.00 -17.12
N PRO A 38 -7.77 -10.63 -16.70
CA PRO A 38 -7.86 -11.17 -15.35
C PRO A 38 -6.80 -12.26 -15.19
N ALA A 39 -6.12 -12.24 -14.06
CA ALA A 39 -5.11 -13.23 -13.73
C ALA A 39 -5.24 -13.68 -12.27
N LYS A 40 -4.58 -14.79 -11.98
CA LYS A 40 -4.47 -15.32 -10.62
C LYS A 40 -3.01 -15.54 -10.28
N LEU A 41 -2.67 -15.21 -9.05
CA LEU A 41 -1.37 -15.54 -8.49
C LEU A 41 -1.27 -17.06 -8.36
N SER A 42 -0.39 -17.67 -9.15
CA SER A 42 -0.21 -19.12 -9.16
C SER A 42 0.85 -19.56 -8.16
N ARG A 43 1.96 -18.81 -8.07
CA ARG A 43 3.09 -19.16 -7.23
C ARG A 43 3.97 -17.96 -6.92
N LEU A 44 4.54 -17.97 -5.72
CA LEU A 44 5.71 -17.16 -5.36
C LEU A 44 6.97 -18.03 -5.44
N SER A 45 8.08 -17.47 -5.91
CA SER A 45 9.37 -18.13 -5.93
C SER A 45 9.81 -18.44 -4.50
N ASP A 46 10.39 -19.62 -4.33
CA ASP A 46 11.02 -20.08 -3.08
C ASP A 46 12.36 -19.41 -2.81
N THR A 47 12.87 -18.64 -3.77
CA THR A 47 14.17 -17.99 -3.71
C THR A 47 13.99 -16.48 -3.72
N ILE A 48 14.59 -15.83 -2.72
CA ILE A 48 14.73 -14.37 -2.67
C ILE A 48 16.06 -14.02 -3.31
N ASP A 49 16.06 -13.19 -4.34
CA ASP A 49 17.29 -12.62 -4.86
C ASP A 49 17.77 -11.55 -3.88
N LEU A 50 18.80 -11.86 -3.09
CA LEU A 50 19.34 -10.95 -2.08
C LEU A 50 20.04 -9.73 -2.67
N LYS A 51 20.49 -9.79 -3.92
CA LYS A 51 21.17 -8.69 -4.60
C LYS A 51 20.16 -7.61 -4.99
N THR A 52 19.01 -8.03 -5.51
CA THR A 52 17.92 -7.14 -5.93
C THR A 52 16.83 -7.00 -4.87
N ARG A 53 16.92 -7.74 -3.76
CA ARG A 53 15.91 -7.86 -2.69
C ARG A 53 14.51 -8.15 -3.26
N SER A 54 14.44 -8.95 -4.31
CA SER A 54 13.23 -9.23 -5.06
C SER A 54 12.78 -10.68 -4.90
N VAL A 55 11.47 -10.91 -4.95
CA VAL A 55 10.85 -12.24 -4.95
C VAL A 55 10.21 -12.46 -6.31
N GLY A 56 10.53 -13.59 -6.95
CA GLY A 56 9.90 -13.96 -8.21
C GLY A 56 8.41 -14.28 -8.00
N VAL A 57 7.56 -13.81 -8.91
CA VAL A 57 6.11 -14.06 -8.86
C VAL A 57 5.64 -14.66 -10.18
N VAL A 58 4.80 -15.69 -10.13
CA VAL A 58 4.18 -16.31 -11.30
C VAL A 58 2.68 -16.09 -11.24
N VAL A 59 2.17 -15.35 -12.22
CA VAL A 59 0.74 -15.15 -12.45
C VAL A 59 0.28 -15.91 -13.68
N VAL A 60 -0.96 -16.39 -13.66
CA VAL A 60 -1.58 -17.10 -14.78
C VAL A 60 -2.79 -16.29 -15.23
N ALA A 61 -2.79 -15.92 -16.51
CA ALA A 61 -3.90 -15.21 -17.14
C ALA A 61 -5.04 -16.17 -17.49
N ASP A 62 -6.27 -15.81 -17.15
CA ASP A 62 -7.45 -16.60 -17.46
C ASP A 62 -8.01 -16.22 -18.84
N GLY A 63 -8.25 -17.22 -19.70
CA GLY A 63 -9.07 -17.05 -20.92
C GLY A 63 -8.52 -16.11 -22.00
N THR A 64 -7.20 -15.92 -22.09
CA THR A 64 -6.56 -14.96 -23.03
C THR A 64 -6.92 -15.19 -24.50
N TRP A 65 -7.06 -16.45 -24.92
CA TRP A 65 -7.45 -16.80 -26.29
C TRP A 65 -8.96 -16.65 -26.54
N ASN A 66 -9.78 -16.98 -25.54
CA ASN A 66 -11.24 -16.87 -25.64
C ASN A 66 -11.71 -15.41 -25.65
N SER A 67 -10.89 -14.52 -25.11
CA SER A 67 -11.15 -13.08 -25.03
C SER A 67 -10.45 -12.30 -26.15
N ALA A 68 -9.79 -12.99 -27.08
CA ALA A 68 -8.99 -12.36 -28.11
C ALA A 68 -9.89 -11.78 -29.21
N VAL A 69 -9.72 -10.48 -29.48
CA VAL A 69 -10.39 -9.77 -30.56
C VAL A 69 -9.30 -9.27 -31.52
N PRO A 70 -9.22 -9.78 -32.76
CA PRO A 70 -8.23 -9.34 -33.72
C PRO A 70 -8.27 -7.82 -33.91
N GLY A 71 -7.13 -7.15 -33.73
CA GLY A 71 -7.00 -5.69 -33.86
C GLY A 71 -7.32 -4.88 -32.60
N GLU A 72 -7.97 -5.46 -31.59
CA GLU A 72 -8.39 -4.74 -30.36
C GLU A 72 -7.83 -5.36 -29.08
N ARG A 73 -7.81 -6.69 -28.98
CA ARG A 73 -7.32 -7.43 -27.81
C ARG A 73 -6.51 -8.64 -28.27
N PRO A 74 -5.20 -8.49 -28.56
CA PRO A 74 -4.37 -9.61 -28.96
C PRO A 74 -4.26 -10.62 -27.80
N PRO A 75 -4.06 -11.91 -28.08
CA PRO A 75 -3.79 -12.88 -27.02
C PRO A 75 -2.44 -12.56 -26.35
N LEU A 76 -2.35 -12.80 -25.04
CA LEU A 76 -1.10 -12.66 -24.30
C LEU A 76 -0.08 -13.71 -24.79
N SER A 77 0.84 -13.30 -25.66
CA SER A 77 1.89 -14.15 -26.22
C SER A 77 3.21 -14.02 -25.47
N LYS A 78 4.03 -15.08 -25.54
CA LYS A 78 5.38 -15.07 -24.98
C LYS A 78 6.21 -13.93 -25.59
N GLY A 79 6.94 -13.21 -24.75
CA GLY A 79 7.83 -12.12 -25.16
C GLY A 79 7.19 -10.73 -25.14
N LEU A 80 5.89 -10.63 -24.83
CA LEU A 80 5.27 -9.33 -24.54
C LEU A 80 5.75 -8.80 -23.18
N PHE A 81 6.06 -7.50 -23.14
CA PHE A 81 6.28 -6.77 -21.91
C PHE A 81 4.93 -6.25 -21.42
N VAL A 82 4.57 -6.61 -20.19
CA VAL A 82 3.28 -6.28 -19.57
C VAL A 82 3.51 -5.85 -18.14
N ASN A 83 2.61 -5.01 -17.64
CA ASN A 83 2.52 -4.66 -16.24
C ASN A 83 1.61 -5.67 -15.54
N VAL A 84 1.98 -6.10 -14.33
CA VAL A 84 1.15 -6.99 -13.52
C VAL A 84 0.79 -6.25 -12.25
N GLU A 85 -0.48 -6.00 -12.10
CA GLU A 85 -1.04 -5.42 -10.90
C GLU A 85 -1.46 -6.53 -9.95
N LEU A 86 -0.97 -6.47 -8.71
CA LEU A 86 -1.30 -7.42 -7.65
C LEU A 86 -1.97 -6.66 -6.51
N ARG A 87 -3.25 -6.94 -6.28
CA ARG A 87 -4.04 -6.34 -5.20
C ARG A 87 -4.26 -7.37 -4.09
N ALA A 88 -4.07 -6.95 -2.85
CA ALA A 88 -4.40 -7.72 -1.65
C ALA A 88 -5.73 -7.24 -1.06
N MET A 89 -6.29 -7.98 -0.10
CA MET A 89 -7.43 -7.49 0.67
C MET A 89 -7.07 -6.17 1.41
N PRO A 90 -8.00 -5.21 1.47
CA PRO A 90 -7.78 -3.97 2.22
C PRO A 90 -7.59 -4.28 3.72
N LEU A 91 -6.65 -3.58 4.35
CA LEU A 91 -6.46 -3.67 5.80
C LEU A 91 -7.51 -2.80 6.50
N GLU A 92 -8.59 -3.43 6.96
CA GLU A 92 -9.63 -2.73 7.71
C GLU A 92 -9.15 -2.26 9.10
N GLY A 93 -9.76 -1.18 9.57
CA GLY A 93 -9.52 -0.65 10.93
C GLY A 93 -8.08 -0.17 11.14
N ARG A 94 -7.40 0.30 10.10
CA ARG A 94 -6.09 0.95 10.20
C ARG A 94 -6.23 2.44 9.93
N ILE A 95 -5.46 3.23 10.66
CA ILE A 95 -5.41 4.68 10.51
C ILE A 95 -4.18 5.00 9.66
N VAL A 96 -4.37 5.83 8.66
CA VAL A 96 -3.30 6.30 7.79
C VAL A 96 -3.02 7.75 8.11
N VAL A 97 -1.73 8.11 8.21
CA VAL A 97 -1.28 9.48 8.43
C VAL A 97 -0.22 9.85 7.39
N PRO A 98 -0.08 11.14 7.03
CA PRO A 98 1.01 11.56 6.17
C PRO A 98 2.35 11.28 6.82
N ARG A 99 3.34 10.85 6.03
CA ARG A 99 4.66 10.48 6.53
C ARG A 99 5.39 11.62 7.24
N SER A 100 5.13 12.87 6.84
CA SER A 100 5.69 14.08 7.46
C SER A 100 5.29 14.30 8.92
N THR A 101 4.21 13.65 9.37
CA THR A 101 3.68 13.80 10.73
C THR A 101 4.45 12.97 11.75
N VAL A 102 4.98 11.81 11.34
CA VAL A 102 5.69 10.88 12.23
C VAL A 102 7.09 11.42 12.51
N ARG A 103 7.32 11.84 13.76
CA ARG A 103 8.57 12.47 14.20
C ARG A 103 9.14 11.73 15.39
N GLY A 104 10.28 11.07 15.21
CA GLY A 104 10.96 10.35 16.29
C GLY A 104 10.13 9.21 16.91
N GLY A 105 9.16 8.64 16.17
CA GLY A 105 8.26 7.60 16.69
C GLY A 105 7.00 8.14 17.39
N SER A 106 6.78 9.45 17.37
CA SER A 106 5.60 10.09 17.95
C SER A 106 4.83 10.90 16.90
N LEU A 107 3.55 11.14 17.21
CA LEU A 107 2.66 12.03 16.48
C LEU A 107 2.19 13.17 17.39
N PHE A 108 1.88 14.28 16.75
CA PHE A 108 1.28 15.43 17.39
C PHE A 108 -0.22 15.36 17.21
N VAL A 109 -0.96 15.31 18.32
CA VAL A 109 -2.41 15.18 18.35
C VAL A 109 -2.99 16.36 19.10
N VAL A 110 -4.14 16.86 18.67
CA VAL A 110 -4.91 17.87 19.40
C VAL A 110 -5.83 17.18 20.39
N ASP A 111 -5.81 17.59 21.65
CA ASP A 111 -6.76 17.12 22.66
C ASP A 111 -8.09 17.92 22.65
N GLU A 112 -8.99 17.55 23.56
CA GLU A 112 -10.31 18.18 23.70
C GLU A 112 -10.24 19.66 24.13
N ASP A 113 -9.15 20.06 24.80
CA ASP A 113 -8.89 21.42 25.26
C ASP A 113 -8.13 22.27 24.22
N LEU A 114 -8.03 21.78 22.97
CA LEU A 114 -7.28 22.38 21.87
C LEU A 114 -5.78 22.52 22.17
N ARG A 115 -5.20 21.58 22.90
CA ARG A 115 -3.77 21.58 23.25
C ARG A 115 -3.01 20.49 22.51
N LEU A 116 -1.73 20.76 22.27
CA LEU A 116 -0.80 19.82 21.67
C LEU A 116 -0.49 18.68 22.65
N ARG A 117 -0.70 17.45 22.20
CA ARG A 117 -0.30 16.23 22.90
C ARG A 117 0.64 15.42 22.03
N ILE A 118 1.78 15.02 22.57
CA ILE A 118 2.78 14.19 21.89
C ILE A 118 2.49 12.73 22.23
N VAL A 119 2.02 11.97 21.25
CA VAL A 119 1.60 10.58 21.44
C VAL A 119 2.60 9.64 20.76
N PRO A 120 3.23 8.69 21.48
CA PRO A 120 4.05 7.67 20.85
C PRO A 120 3.17 6.72 20.03
N VAL A 121 3.63 6.35 18.83
CA VAL A 121 2.86 5.48 17.93
C VAL A 121 3.71 4.33 17.39
N GLU A 122 3.05 3.20 17.14
CA GLU A 122 3.68 2.11 16.39
C GLU A 122 3.41 2.31 14.90
N ALA A 123 4.42 2.78 14.16
CA ALA A 123 4.35 2.89 12.71
C ALA A 123 4.44 1.49 12.07
N GLY A 124 3.55 1.22 11.13
CA GLY A 124 3.49 0.00 10.34
C GLY A 124 4.09 0.19 8.95
N PHE A 125 3.32 -0.21 7.94
CA PHE A 125 3.71 -0.07 6.53
C PHE A 125 3.77 1.40 6.13
N SER A 126 4.76 1.78 5.33
CA SER A 126 4.89 3.13 4.78
C SER A 126 5.09 3.04 3.28
N GLN A 127 4.37 3.90 2.56
CA GLN A 127 4.42 4.01 1.12
C GLN A 127 4.40 5.48 0.76
N ASP A 128 5.36 5.89 -0.08
CA ASP A 128 5.52 7.24 -0.64
C ASP A 128 5.17 8.40 0.31
N SER A 129 3.92 8.84 0.31
CA SER A 129 3.35 9.97 1.05
C SER A 129 2.82 9.64 2.45
N PHE A 130 2.56 8.37 2.77
CA PHE A 130 1.81 7.97 3.97
C PHE A 130 2.45 6.85 4.79
N VAL A 131 1.96 6.73 6.03
CA VAL A 131 2.30 5.69 7.00
C VAL A 131 1.02 5.14 7.60
N VAL A 132 0.92 3.82 7.63
CA VAL A 132 -0.15 3.10 8.32
C VAL A 132 0.23 2.96 9.79
N VAL A 133 -0.57 3.52 10.70
CA VAL A 133 -0.39 3.43 12.14
C VAL A 133 -1.02 2.13 12.66
N ARG A 134 -0.24 1.34 13.38
CA ARG A 134 -0.70 0.09 14.00
C ARG A 134 -1.35 0.31 15.35
N ASP A 135 -0.78 1.19 16.16
CA ASP A 135 -1.26 1.52 17.49
C ASP A 135 -0.85 2.95 17.89
N GLY A 136 -1.58 3.53 18.86
CA GLY A 136 -1.34 4.85 19.41
C GLY A 136 -2.28 5.95 18.90
N LEU A 137 -3.18 5.65 17.96
CA LEU A 137 -4.22 6.57 17.50
C LEU A 137 -5.61 5.94 17.56
N LYS A 138 -6.62 6.78 17.76
CA LYS A 138 -8.03 6.41 17.71
C LYS A 138 -8.75 7.14 16.57
N PRO A 139 -9.80 6.53 15.98
CA PRO A 139 -10.66 7.23 15.03
C PRO A 139 -11.23 8.50 15.66
N GLY A 140 -11.09 9.63 14.97
CA GLY A 140 -11.51 10.94 15.45
C GLY A 140 -10.39 11.80 16.05
N ASP A 141 -9.21 11.23 16.32
CA ASP A 141 -8.05 12.01 16.76
C ASP A 141 -7.62 13.00 15.66
N GLN A 142 -7.38 14.26 16.05
CA GLN A 142 -6.89 15.28 15.13
C GLN A 142 -5.36 15.30 15.14
N VAL A 143 -4.74 14.90 14.02
CA VAL A 143 -3.29 14.88 13.88
C VAL A 143 -2.79 16.19 13.28
N VAL A 144 -1.79 16.79 13.91
CA VAL A 144 -1.13 18.01 13.41
C VAL A 144 -0.16 17.63 12.29
N VAL A 145 -0.44 18.15 11.10
CA VAL A 145 0.36 17.91 9.89
C VAL A 145 1.43 18.96 9.63
N SER A 146 1.30 20.14 10.24
CA SER A 146 2.22 21.26 10.11
C SER A 146 3.46 21.11 11.00
N ASP A 147 4.58 21.67 10.56
CA ASP A 147 5.77 21.75 11.39
C ASP A 147 5.59 22.78 12.53
N LEU A 148 5.68 22.31 13.78
CA LEU A 148 5.63 23.15 14.97
C LEU A 148 7.04 23.30 15.54
N ILE A 149 7.56 24.53 15.51
CA ILE A 149 8.86 24.89 16.08
C ILE A 149 8.66 26.09 17.02
N PRO A 150 8.76 25.92 18.35
CA PRO A 150 8.93 24.67 19.10
C PRO A 150 7.61 23.92 19.35
N ALA A 151 7.63 22.58 19.29
CA ALA A 151 6.51 21.72 19.68
C ALA A 151 6.61 21.36 21.17
N ILE A 152 5.77 21.96 22.02
CA ILE A 152 5.77 21.76 23.47
C ILE A 152 4.45 21.14 23.92
N GLU A 153 4.53 20.09 24.73
CA GLU A 153 3.36 19.44 25.34
C GLU A 153 2.46 20.47 26.05
N GLY A 154 1.16 20.42 25.80
CA GLY A 154 0.16 21.30 26.39
C GLY A 154 0.03 22.68 25.72
N MET A 155 0.79 22.96 24.65
CA MET A 155 0.69 24.22 23.90
C MET A 155 -0.71 24.40 23.29
N LEU A 156 -1.33 25.55 23.50
CA LEU A 156 -2.64 25.86 22.90
C LEU A 156 -2.51 25.99 21.38
N LEU A 157 -3.41 25.35 20.66
CA LEU A 157 -3.47 25.30 19.20
C LEU A 157 -4.78 25.92 18.69
N ALA A 158 -4.73 26.41 17.46
CA ALA A 158 -5.90 26.80 16.69
C ALA A 158 -5.98 25.90 15.44
N PRO A 159 -6.43 24.64 15.58
CA PRO A 159 -6.41 23.68 14.49
C PRO A 159 -7.32 24.13 13.35
N THR A 160 -6.82 24.00 12.13
CA THR A 160 -7.61 24.19 10.90
C THR A 160 -7.57 22.90 10.11
N ARG A 161 -8.74 22.41 9.72
CA ARG A 161 -8.86 21.16 8.95
C ARG A 161 -8.42 21.38 7.52
N ASP A 162 -7.46 20.58 7.06
CA ASP A 162 -7.02 20.56 5.66
C ASP A 162 -7.78 19.46 4.91
N ALA A 163 -8.92 19.83 4.33
CA ALA A 163 -9.78 18.90 3.60
C ALA A 163 -9.12 18.35 2.33
N ASP A 164 -8.24 19.13 1.68
CA ASP A 164 -7.57 18.73 0.45
C ASP A 164 -6.52 17.65 0.73
N LEU A 165 -5.77 17.78 1.82
CA LEU A 165 -4.84 16.77 2.29
C LEU A 165 -5.57 15.48 2.71
N GLU A 166 -6.67 15.58 3.44
CA GLU A 166 -7.47 14.41 3.83
C GLU A 166 -8.02 13.65 2.62
N SER A 167 -8.56 14.36 1.63
CA SER A 167 -9.09 13.74 0.42
C SER A 167 -7.99 13.01 -0.36
N ARG A 168 -6.83 13.65 -0.56
CA ARG A 168 -5.69 13.00 -1.25
C ARG A 168 -5.19 11.77 -0.50
N LEU A 169 -5.01 11.88 0.82
CA LEU A 169 -4.56 10.76 1.65
C LEU A 169 -5.55 9.57 1.57
N SER A 170 -6.85 9.86 1.55
CA SER A 170 -7.89 8.81 1.41
C SER A 170 -7.87 8.12 0.05
N GLN A 171 -7.59 8.86 -1.03
CA GLN A 171 -7.46 8.29 -2.37
C GLN A 171 -6.21 7.42 -2.48
N GLU A 172 -5.06 7.92 -2.04
CA GLU A 172 -3.79 7.19 -2.05
C GLU A 172 -3.86 5.92 -1.19
N ALA A 173 -4.43 6.02 0.01
CA ALA A 173 -4.60 4.87 0.90
C ALA A 173 -5.59 3.82 0.37
N SER A 174 -6.52 4.20 -0.51
CA SER A 174 -7.45 3.26 -1.13
C SER A 174 -6.81 2.38 -2.20
N GLY A 175 -5.59 2.72 -2.65
CA GLY A 175 -4.90 2.00 -3.73
C GLY A 175 -5.58 2.17 -5.10
N ALA A 176 -6.35 3.25 -5.28
CA ALA A 176 -6.80 3.66 -6.61
C ALA A 176 -5.59 4.24 -7.37
N ASP A 177 -5.30 3.71 -8.56
CA ASP A 177 -4.11 4.06 -9.34
C ASP A 177 -3.98 5.57 -9.56
N THR A 178 -2.87 6.15 -9.10
CA THR A 178 -2.45 7.53 -9.43
C THR A 178 -1.66 7.60 -10.76
N ASP A 179 -1.31 6.45 -11.36
CA ASP A 179 -0.46 6.37 -12.56
C ASP A 179 -1.22 6.51 -13.89
N ALA A 180 -2.41 7.11 -13.90
CA ALA A 180 -3.16 7.42 -15.12
C ALA A 180 -2.79 8.77 -15.78
N GLN A 181 -1.76 9.48 -15.28
CA GLN A 181 -1.27 10.72 -15.90
C GLN A 181 0.26 10.75 -16.00
N LEU A 182 0.80 10.17 -17.07
CA LEU A 182 2.02 10.63 -17.73
C LEU A 182 1.89 10.50 -19.25
#